data_AF-A0A1M5X2G2-F1
#
_entry.id   AF-A0A1M5X2G2-F1
#
_cell.length_a   1.000
_cell.length_b   1.000
_cell.length_c   1.000
_cell.angle_alpha   90.00
_cell.angle_beta   90.00
_cell.angle_gamma   90.00
#
_symmetry.space_group_name_H-M   'P 1'
#
loop_
_entity.id
_entity.type
_entity.pdbx_description
1 polymer ?
#
loop_
_entity_poly.entity_id
_entity_poly.type
_entity_poly.pdbx_seq_one_letter_code
_entity_poly.pdbx_strand_id
1 'polypeptide(L)'
;MKSGMCRISGVLLLMVLVLCGSSRSSHAADVSFRWAILAEEDGVMQPLDFSSPPVVHSGTPMQFYLEHLDNCYIYLYLLDAGNQVAALFPMTSGYYTYGFPRGQKFFPPGNRTFTFVPPGGMETFIMVATVQRPFQLEKLTDELLKNPGSRSQQQLLLGEIEAMIGNGKREKRSQKAEDLVAVERRSKAADGSVTTVSFQAVEVDIADFYGRKLLIDHR
;
A
#
# COMPACT_ATOMS: atom_id res chain seq x y z
N MET A 1 -48.94 7.90 -71.81
CA MET A 1 -48.75 9.36 -71.75
C MET A 1 -48.13 9.73 -70.41
N LYS A 2 -47.25 10.72 -70.44
CA LYS A 2 -46.42 11.25 -69.35
C LYS A 2 -47.21 11.77 -68.14
N SER A 3 -46.53 11.76 -66.98
CA SER A 3 -46.58 12.70 -65.83
C SER A 3 -46.76 11.92 -64.53
N GLY A 4 -46.02 12.11 -63.43
CA GLY A 4 -45.05 13.13 -63.08
C GLY A 4 -44.59 12.84 -61.63
N MET A 5 -43.38 13.30 -61.30
CA MET A 5 -42.73 13.18 -59.99
C MET A 5 -43.59 13.57 -58.79
N CYS A 6 -43.40 12.87 -57.67
CA CYS A 6 -43.32 13.51 -56.36
C CYS A 6 -42.23 12.82 -55.53
N ARG A 7 -41.13 13.53 -55.31
CA ARG A 7 -40.06 13.18 -54.36
C ARG A 7 -40.40 13.79 -53.00
N ILE A 8 -39.70 13.29 -51.98
CA ILE A 8 -39.55 13.80 -50.60
C ILE A 8 -40.48 13.07 -49.63
N SER A 9 -39.93 12.21 -48.78
CA SER A 9 -39.68 12.59 -47.38
C SER A 9 -39.13 11.41 -46.58
N GLY A 10 -38.24 11.69 -45.63
CA GLY A 10 -38.11 10.86 -44.44
C GLY A 10 -36.95 9.87 -44.41
N VAL A 11 -35.72 10.37 -44.53
CA VAL A 11 -34.55 9.73 -43.90
C VAL A 11 -34.83 9.69 -42.39
N LEU A 12 -35.28 8.55 -41.85
CA LEU A 12 -35.44 8.35 -40.42
C LEU A 12 -35.14 6.90 -40.04
N LEU A 13 -33.87 6.49 -40.15
CA LEU A 13 -33.39 5.30 -39.44
C LEU A 13 -31.86 5.34 -39.27
N LEU A 14 -31.36 6.35 -38.56
CA LEU A 14 -29.98 6.39 -38.10
C LEU A 14 -29.93 6.98 -36.69
N MET A 15 -30.27 6.19 -35.67
CA MET A 15 -29.84 6.42 -34.28
C MET A 15 -30.20 5.23 -33.39
N VAL A 16 -29.65 4.05 -33.66
CA VAL A 16 -29.41 3.05 -32.61
C VAL A 16 -27.92 3.14 -32.29
N LEU A 17 -27.58 4.26 -31.66
CA LEU A 17 -26.26 4.55 -31.14
C LEU A 17 -26.10 3.72 -29.86
N VAL A 18 -25.49 2.55 -30.04
CA VAL A 18 -24.58 1.86 -29.13
C VAL A 18 -24.50 2.51 -27.74
N LEU A 19 -25.46 2.19 -26.88
CA LEU A 19 -25.30 2.30 -25.43
C LEU A 19 -24.60 1.02 -24.94
N CYS A 20 -23.40 0.75 -25.46
CA CYS A 20 -22.42 0.04 -24.67
C CYS A 20 -22.00 1.04 -23.60
N GLY A 21 -22.77 1.06 -22.50
CA GLY A 21 -22.33 1.67 -21.26
C GLY A 21 -20.99 1.03 -20.93
N SER A 22 -19.90 1.74 -21.21
CA SER A 22 -18.61 1.48 -20.60
C SER A 22 -18.82 1.73 -19.12
N SER A 23 -19.26 0.70 -18.41
CA SER A 23 -19.00 0.56 -17.00
C SER A 23 -17.49 0.70 -16.88
N ARG A 24 -17.00 1.91 -16.59
CA ARG A 24 -15.65 2.09 -16.05
C ARG A 24 -15.70 1.39 -14.70
N SER A 25 -15.53 0.07 -14.74
CA SER A 25 -14.99 -0.64 -13.60
C SER A 25 -13.81 0.20 -13.15
N SER A 26 -13.87 0.66 -11.90
CA SER A 26 -12.84 1.44 -11.25
C SER A 26 -11.63 0.55 -11.03
N HIS A 27 -11.04 0.09 -12.13
CA HIS A 27 -9.78 -0.61 -12.13
C HIS A 27 -8.73 0.42 -11.76
N ALA A 28 -7.93 0.06 -10.76
CA ALA A 28 -6.59 0.58 -10.60
C ALA A 28 -5.95 0.68 -11.98
N ALA A 29 -5.58 1.89 -12.42
CA ALA A 29 -4.84 2.04 -13.66
C ALA A 29 -3.34 1.90 -13.38
N ASP A 30 -2.91 2.48 -12.25
CA ASP A 30 -1.54 2.49 -11.77
C ASP A 30 -1.52 2.24 -10.24
N VAL A 31 -0.38 1.78 -9.72
CA VAL A 31 -0.09 1.70 -8.28
C VAL A 31 0.44 3.06 -7.84
N SER A 32 -0.41 3.84 -7.17
CA SER A 32 -0.03 5.15 -6.62
C SER A 32 -0.41 5.30 -5.15
N PHE A 33 0.59 5.54 -4.31
CA PHE A 33 0.44 5.67 -2.86
C PHE A 33 1.63 6.39 -2.21
N ARG A 34 1.51 6.76 -0.94
CA ARG A 34 2.62 7.27 -0.13
C ARG A 34 2.85 6.44 1.10
N TRP A 35 4.09 6.34 1.54
CA TRP A 35 4.44 5.67 2.78
C TRP A 35 5.63 6.32 3.49
N ALA A 36 5.71 6.11 4.81
CA ALA A 36 6.89 6.43 5.60
C ALA A 36 6.93 5.53 6.84
N ILE A 37 8.12 5.20 7.32
CA ILE A 37 8.30 4.66 8.67
C ILE A 37 8.83 5.79 9.53
N LEU A 38 8.07 6.16 10.55
CA LEU A 38 8.41 7.24 11.46
C LEU A 38 8.99 6.63 12.74
N ALA A 39 10.06 7.20 13.26
CA ALA A 39 10.64 6.88 14.56
C ALA A 39 10.77 8.16 15.40
N GLU A 40 10.61 8.04 16.71
CA GLU A 40 10.78 9.17 17.62
C GLU A 40 12.26 9.48 17.84
N GLU A 41 12.64 10.73 17.58
CA GLU A 41 13.94 11.32 17.88
C GLU A 41 13.69 12.65 18.59
N ASP A 42 14.29 12.84 19.77
CA ASP A 42 14.09 14.02 20.62
C ASP A 42 12.61 14.38 20.89
N GLY A 43 11.76 13.36 21.02
CA GLY A 43 10.32 13.52 21.28
C GLY A 43 9.49 13.92 20.05
N VAL A 44 10.07 13.88 18.85
CA VAL A 44 9.40 14.19 17.58
C VAL A 44 9.48 13.00 16.64
N MET A 45 8.37 12.64 15.99
CA MET A 45 8.33 11.58 14.98
C MET A 45 9.02 12.07 13.69
N GLN A 46 10.16 11.49 13.36
CA GLN A 46 10.94 11.74 12.15
C GLN A 46 10.85 10.56 11.18
N PRO A 47 10.81 10.79 9.86
CA PRO A 47 10.87 9.71 8.89
C PRO A 47 12.26 9.07 8.87
N LEU A 48 12.30 7.75 8.86
CA LEU A 48 13.54 7.00 8.67
C LEU A 48 14.04 7.15 7.23
N ASP A 49 15.35 7.36 7.09
CA ASP A 49 16.04 7.33 5.79
C ASP A 49 16.47 5.89 5.46
N PHE A 50 16.09 5.42 4.28
CA PHE A 50 16.43 4.09 3.76
C PHE A 50 17.49 4.13 2.65
N SER A 51 18.26 5.23 2.54
CA SER A 51 19.48 5.29 1.73
C SER A 51 20.53 4.24 2.15
N SER A 52 20.52 3.89 3.44
CA SER A 52 21.13 2.68 4.02
C SER A 52 20.19 2.14 5.12
N PRO A 53 20.34 0.89 5.61
CA PRO A 53 19.50 0.39 6.70
C PRO A 53 19.64 1.27 7.94
N PRO A 54 18.60 2.00 8.38
CA PRO A 54 18.68 2.84 9.57
C PRO A 54 18.84 1.98 10.82
N VAL A 55 19.46 2.56 11.85
CA VAL A 55 19.59 1.93 13.16
C VAL A 55 18.47 2.43 14.06
N VAL A 56 17.75 1.51 14.69
CA VAL A 56 16.68 1.84 15.66
C VAL A 56 16.92 1.07 16.95
N HIS A 57 16.90 1.77 18.08
CA HIS A 57 17.08 1.14 19.38
C HIS A 57 15.80 0.53 19.92
N SER A 58 15.94 -0.55 20.68
CA SER A 58 14.87 -1.19 21.44
C SER A 58 14.08 -0.16 22.26
N GLY A 59 12.75 -0.22 22.17
CA GLY A 59 11.89 0.73 22.86
C GLY A 59 11.69 2.07 22.15
N THR A 60 12.38 2.36 21.04
CA THR A 60 12.13 3.57 20.24
C THR A 60 10.70 3.55 19.69
N PRO A 61 9.85 4.53 20.02
CA PRO A 61 8.51 4.63 19.47
C PRO A 61 8.54 4.79 17.95
N MET A 62 7.76 3.97 17.25
CA MET A 62 7.64 4.00 15.80
C MET A 62 6.18 4.02 15.34
N GLN A 63 5.95 4.51 14.14
CA GLN A 63 4.64 4.50 13.50
C GLN A 63 4.81 4.37 11.98
N PHE A 64 3.97 3.54 11.36
CA PHE A 64 3.92 3.44 9.91
C PHE A 64 2.88 4.40 9.35
N TYR A 65 3.23 5.18 8.34
CA TYR A 65 2.34 6.04 7.56
C TYR A 65 2.05 5.40 6.21
N LEU A 66 0.78 5.39 5.79
CA LEU A 66 0.33 4.93 4.47
C LEU A 66 -0.82 5.79 3.95
N GLU A 67 -0.77 6.21 2.70
CA GLU A 67 -1.86 6.94 2.05
C GLU A 67 -2.09 6.39 0.64
N HIS A 68 -3.30 5.94 0.34
CA HIS A 68 -3.66 5.54 -1.03
C HIS A 68 -3.95 6.80 -1.85
N LEU A 69 -3.21 7.01 -2.93
CA LEU A 69 -3.45 8.11 -3.87
C LEU A 69 -4.40 7.67 -4.99
N ASP A 70 -4.22 6.44 -5.48
CA ASP A 70 -5.15 5.76 -6.35
C ASP A 70 -5.58 4.40 -5.78
N ASN A 71 -6.55 3.78 -6.45
CA ASN A 71 -6.99 2.44 -6.18
C ASN A 71 -5.83 1.46 -6.40
N CYS A 72 -5.29 0.87 -5.34
CA CYS A 72 -4.30 -0.19 -5.43
C CYS A 72 -4.37 -1.07 -4.19
N TYR A 73 -3.94 -2.32 -4.30
CA TYR A 73 -3.93 -3.28 -3.20
C TYR A 73 -2.55 -3.28 -2.56
N ILE A 74 -2.46 -2.76 -1.34
CA ILE A 74 -1.22 -2.64 -0.57
C ILE A 74 -1.23 -3.65 0.58
N TYR A 75 -0.10 -4.33 0.76
CA TYR A 75 0.16 -5.29 1.82
C TYR A 75 1.50 -4.96 2.47
N LEU A 76 1.54 -4.98 3.80
CA LEU A 76 2.73 -4.72 4.61
C LEU A 76 2.93 -5.87 5.59
N TYR A 77 4.15 -6.40 5.60
CA TYR A 77 4.58 -7.45 6.49
C TYR A 77 5.84 -7.01 7.24
N LEU A 78 6.07 -7.61 8.41
CA LEU A 78 7.32 -7.55 9.15
C LEU A 78 7.88 -8.95 9.26
N LEU A 79 9.12 -9.15 8.82
CA LEU A 79 9.93 -10.30 9.14
C LEU A 79 10.91 -9.88 10.23
N ASP A 80 10.73 -10.41 11.44
CA ASP A 80 11.55 -10.03 12.59
C ASP A 80 12.93 -10.71 12.59
N ALA A 81 13.80 -10.29 13.50
CA ALA A 81 15.13 -10.89 13.68
C ALA A 81 15.09 -12.39 14.02
N GLY A 82 13.97 -12.89 14.54
CA GLY A 82 13.68 -14.30 14.81
C GLY A 82 13.13 -15.09 13.62
N ASN A 83 13.07 -14.48 12.42
CA ASN A 83 12.44 -15.01 11.22
C ASN A 83 10.94 -15.32 11.40
N GLN A 84 10.24 -14.61 12.28
CA GLN A 84 8.79 -14.66 12.37
C GLN A 84 8.17 -13.60 11.47
N VAL A 85 7.09 -13.97 10.80
CA VAL A 85 6.35 -13.06 9.91
C VAL A 85 5.10 -12.57 10.62
N ALA A 86 4.93 -11.26 10.65
CA ALA A 86 3.70 -10.60 11.06
C ALA A 86 3.09 -9.83 9.89
N ALA A 87 1.78 -10.01 9.67
CA ALA A 87 1.03 -9.17 8.74
C ALA A 87 0.60 -7.88 9.45
N LEU A 88 1.06 -6.74 8.96
CA LEU A 88 0.80 -5.42 9.54
C LEU A 88 -0.35 -4.68 8.85
N PHE A 89 -0.49 -4.87 7.53
CA PHE A 89 -1.58 -4.29 6.75
C PHE A 89 -1.93 -5.17 5.55
N PRO A 90 -3.23 -5.35 5.22
CA PRO A 90 -4.38 -5.01 6.06
C PRO A 90 -4.46 -5.94 7.29
N MET A 91 -5.00 -5.44 8.41
CA MET A 91 -5.09 -6.20 9.68
C MET A 91 -6.29 -7.17 9.72
N THR A 92 -7.21 -7.08 8.77
CA THR A 92 -8.46 -7.84 8.75
C THR A 92 -8.70 -8.44 7.38
N SER A 93 -9.19 -9.67 7.34
CA SER A 93 -9.62 -10.32 6.11
C SER A 93 -10.72 -9.51 5.41
N GLY A 94 -10.75 -9.57 4.08
CA GLY A 94 -11.76 -8.88 3.28
C GLY A 94 -11.68 -7.35 3.31
N TYR A 95 -10.56 -6.76 3.76
CA TYR A 95 -10.36 -5.30 3.83
C TYR A 95 -10.74 -4.57 2.52
N TYR A 96 -10.35 -5.13 1.37
CA TYR A 96 -10.64 -4.56 0.05
C TYR A 96 -11.99 -4.98 -0.57
N THR A 97 -12.87 -5.66 0.19
CA THR A 97 -14.16 -6.15 -0.35
C THR A 97 -15.11 -5.01 -0.70
N TYR A 98 -15.05 -3.91 0.07
CA TYR A 98 -15.96 -2.76 -0.08
C TYR A 98 -15.33 -1.58 -0.85
N GLY A 99 -14.18 -1.81 -1.49
CA GLY A 99 -13.43 -0.78 -2.22
C GLY A 99 -12.12 -0.38 -1.55
N PHE A 100 -11.52 0.69 -2.04
CA PHE A 100 -10.21 1.16 -1.60
C PHE A 100 -10.35 2.23 -0.50
N PRO A 101 -9.59 2.11 0.61
CA PRO A 101 -9.57 3.16 1.62
C PRO A 101 -9.02 4.45 1.01
N ARG A 102 -9.52 5.59 1.49
CA ARG A 102 -8.99 6.91 1.13
C ARG A 102 -8.39 7.62 2.33
N GLY A 103 -7.45 8.51 2.04
CA GLY A 103 -6.76 9.36 3.00
C GLY A 103 -5.68 8.65 3.80
N GLN A 104 -5.03 9.44 4.65
CA GLN A 104 -3.91 9.03 5.49
C GLN A 104 -4.30 7.96 6.51
N LYS A 105 -3.47 6.93 6.61
CA LYS A 105 -3.54 5.86 7.59
C LYS A 105 -2.24 5.81 8.37
N PHE A 106 -2.38 5.53 9.65
CA PHE A 106 -1.25 5.33 10.55
C PHE A 106 -1.41 3.97 11.24
N PHE A 107 -0.30 3.26 11.43
CA PHE A 107 -0.28 1.97 12.11
C PHE A 107 0.78 1.97 13.22
N PRO A 108 0.37 1.78 14.48
CA PRO A 108 -1.01 1.77 14.99
C PRO A 108 -1.76 3.11 14.76
N PRO A 109 -3.10 3.13 14.73
CA PRO A 109 -3.84 4.33 14.37
C PRO A 109 -3.90 5.35 15.50
N GLY A 110 -4.09 6.61 15.11
CA GLY A 110 -4.05 7.78 16.00
C GLY A 110 -2.62 8.18 16.34
N ASN A 111 -2.37 8.57 17.59
CA ASN A 111 -1.03 8.92 18.08
C ASN A 111 -0.33 7.72 18.75
N ARG A 112 -0.76 6.49 18.44
CA ARG A 112 -0.20 5.27 19.01
C ARG A 112 1.03 4.85 18.23
N THR A 113 2.01 4.34 18.96
CA THR A 113 3.27 3.85 18.42
C THR A 113 3.44 2.37 18.74
N PHE A 114 4.39 1.74 18.05
CA PHE A 114 4.90 0.41 18.38
C PHE A 114 6.41 0.49 18.59
N THR A 115 7.00 -0.52 19.21
CA THR A 115 8.44 -0.59 19.47
C THR A 115 8.95 -1.97 19.11
N PHE A 116 10.21 -2.07 18.67
CA PHE A 116 10.86 -3.37 18.62
C PHE A 116 11.15 -3.90 20.03
N VAL A 117 11.10 -5.22 20.16
CA VAL A 117 11.31 -5.95 21.41
C VAL A 117 12.55 -6.82 21.24
N PRO A 118 13.47 -6.89 22.23
CA PRO A 118 14.65 -7.75 22.15
C PRO A 118 14.30 -9.22 21.86
N PRO A 119 15.21 -9.98 21.22
CA PRO A 119 16.60 -9.61 20.88
C PRO A 119 16.70 -8.67 19.68
N GLY A 120 17.77 -7.88 19.63
CA GLY A 120 18.11 -7.07 18.45
C GLY A 120 18.50 -7.93 17.25
N GLY A 121 18.46 -7.34 16.06
CA GLY A 121 18.83 -7.96 14.79
C GLY A 121 18.30 -7.19 13.59
N MET A 122 18.27 -7.86 12.43
CA MET A 122 17.73 -7.24 11.22
C MET A 122 16.22 -7.44 11.13
N GLU A 123 15.49 -6.34 11.24
CA GLU A 123 14.05 -6.28 11.04
C GLU A 123 13.79 -5.91 9.57
N THR A 124 12.92 -6.67 8.88
CA THR A 124 12.62 -6.42 7.46
C THR A 124 11.14 -6.12 7.28
N PHE A 125 10.80 -4.87 6.98
CA PHE A 125 9.47 -4.54 6.47
C PHE A 125 9.40 -4.91 4.99
N ILE A 126 8.39 -5.69 4.63
CA ILE A 126 8.16 -6.10 3.24
C ILE A 126 6.85 -5.48 2.78
N MET A 127 6.93 -4.65 1.75
CA MET A 127 5.78 -3.99 1.17
C MET A 127 5.53 -4.50 -0.24
N VAL A 128 4.28 -4.83 -0.51
CA VAL A 128 3.82 -5.28 -1.83
C VAL A 128 2.59 -4.45 -2.18
N ALA A 129 2.62 -3.77 -3.32
CA ALA A 129 1.46 -3.08 -3.85
C ALA A 129 1.21 -3.45 -5.32
N THR A 130 -0.06 -3.65 -5.65
CA THR A 130 -0.48 -4.22 -6.94
C THR A 130 -1.75 -3.58 -7.47
N VAL A 131 -1.87 -3.53 -8.80
CA VAL A 131 -3.10 -3.13 -9.50
C VAL A 131 -4.21 -4.18 -9.35
N GLN A 132 -3.84 -5.46 -9.43
CA GLN A 132 -4.77 -6.59 -9.37
C GLN A 132 -4.71 -7.25 -8.00
N ARG A 133 -5.88 -7.62 -7.46
CA ARG A 133 -6.00 -8.26 -6.14
C ARG A 133 -5.23 -9.59 -6.10
N PRO A 134 -4.20 -9.73 -5.24
CA PRO A 134 -3.41 -10.95 -5.12
C PRO A 134 -4.12 -11.96 -4.19
N PHE A 135 -5.14 -12.64 -4.70
CA PHE A 135 -5.95 -13.58 -3.90
C PHE A 135 -5.14 -14.68 -3.19
N GLN A 136 -4.06 -15.16 -3.80
CA GLN A 136 -3.20 -16.17 -3.19
C GLN A 136 -2.45 -15.61 -1.97
N LEU A 137 -1.88 -14.41 -2.10
CA LEU A 137 -1.23 -13.70 -1.00
C LEU A 137 -2.20 -13.45 0.16
N GLU A 138 -3.43 -13.01 -0.14
CA GLU A 138 -4.48 -12.80 0.86
C GLU A 138 -4.86 -14.09 1.58
N LYS A 139 -5.06 -15.18 0.83
CA LYS A 139 -5.37 -16.49 1.41
C LYS A 139 -4.28 -16.95 2.38
N LEU A 140 -3.02 -16.86 1.98
CA LEU A 140 -1.88 -17.24 2.83
C LEU A 140 -1.77 -16.33 4.06
N THR A 141 -2.05 -15.04 3.89
CA THR A 141 -2.11 -14.08 5.00
C THR A 141 -3.21 -14.47 6.00
N ASP A 142 -4.41 -14.80 5.52
CA ASP A 142 -5.53 -15.24 6.36
C ASP A 142 -5.22 -16.56 7.09
N GLU A 143 -4.55 -17.49 6.44
CA GLU A 143 -4.11 -18.76 7.04
C GLU A 143 -3.05 -18.53 8.14
N LEU A 144 -2.11 -17.61 7.91
CA LEU A 144 -1.14 -17.19 8.92
C LEU A 144 -1.82 -16.52 10.11
N LEU A 145 -2.76 -15.60 9.89
CA LEU A 145 -3.48 -14.91 10.97
C LEU A 145 -4.30 -15.88 11.85
N LYS A 146 -4.85 -16.95 11.26
CA LYS A 146 -5.52 -18.01 12.01
C LYS A 146 -4.55 -18.85 12.85
N ASN A 147 -3.31 -19.02 12.38
CA ASN A 147 -2.29 -19.84 13.04
C ASN A 147 -0.89 -19.17 13.02
N PRO A 148 -0.66 -18.08 13.79
CA PRO A 148 0.55 -17.24 13.64
C PRO A 148 1.88 -17.96 13.86
N GLY A 149 1.89 -19.03 14.67
CA GLY A 149 3.09 -19.83 14.94
C GLY A 149 3.39 -20.94 13.91
N SER A 150 2.59 -21.05 12.84
CA SER A 150 2.79 -22.11 11.85
C SER A 150 3.94 -21.78 10.89
N ARG A 151 5.09 -22.43 11.10
CA ARG A 151 6.28 -22.26 10.23
C ARG A 151 6.01 -22.60 8.77
N SER A 152 5.20 -23.62 8.49
CA SER A 152 4.86 -23.98 7.11
C SER A 152 4.05 -22.88 6.42
N GLN A 153 3.11 -22.25 7.15
CA GLN A 153 2.33 -21.13 6.60
C GLN A 153 3.19 -19.88 6.39
N GLN A 154 4.10 -19.58 7.33
CA GLN A 154 5.07 -18.50 7.17
C GLN A 154 5.94 -18.72 5.91
N GLN A 155 6.45 -19.94 5.69
CA GLN A 155 7.26 -20.26 4.51
C GLN A 155 6.48 -20.14 3.20
N LEU A 156 5.22 -20.59 3.16
CA LEU A 156 4.38 -20.44 1.98
C LEU A 156 4.11 -18.96 1.67
N LEU A 157 3.79 -18.16 2.69
CA LEU A 157 3.58 -16.71 2.53
C LEU A 157 4.85 -16.00 2.03
N LEU A 158 6.00 -16.27 2.65
CA LEU A 158 7.27 -15.69 2.23
C LEU A 158 7.64 -16.11 0.81
N GLY A 159 7.42 -17.38 0.44
CA GLY A 159 7.65 -17.86 -0.91
C GLY A 159 6.79 -17.14 -1.96
N GLU A 160 5.52 -16.88 -1.65
CA GLU A 160 4.63 -16.08 -2.51
C GLU A 160 5.14 -14.63 -2.65
N ILE A 161 5.48 -13.99 -1.52
CA ILE A 161 6.02 -12.62 -1.52
C ILE A 161 7.32 -12.55 -2.34
N GLU A 162 8.21 -13.51 -2.18
CA GLU A 162 9.47 -13.59 -2.92
C GLU A 162 9.23 -13.84 -4.41
N ALA A 163 8.27 -14.69 -4.78
CA ALA A 163 7.88 -14.88 -6.18
C ALA A 163 7.31 -13.58 -6.79
N MET A 164 6.55 -12.81 -6.03
CA MET A 164 5.99 -11.52 -6.46
C MET A 164 7.08 -10.45 -6.67
N ILE A 165 7.99 -10.28 -5.70
CA ILE A 165 9.11 -9.32 -5.77
C ILE A 165 10.16 -9.80 -6.80
N GLY A 166 10.29 -11.11 -7.00
CA GLY A 166 11.23 -11.74 -7.91
C GLY A 166 12.69 -11.59 -7.49
N ASN A 167 13.62 -12.01 -8.36
CA ASN A 167 15.07 -12.04 -8.13
C ASN A 167 15.74 -10.63 -8.09
N GLY A 168 15.13 -9.64 -7.43
CA GLY A 168 15.64 -8.28 -7.26
C GLY A 168 15.41 -7.32 -8.43
N LYS A 169 15.01 -7.80 -9.61
CA LYS A 169 14.72 -6.93 -10.77
C LYS A 169 13.50 -6.03 -10.54
N ARG A 170 12.39 -6.57 -10.02
CA ARG A 170 11.18 -5.76 -9.76
C ARG A 170 11.37 -4.85 -8.55
N GLU A 171 12.12 -5.28 -7.55
CA GLU A 171 12.50 -4.42 -6.43
C GLU A 171 13.28 -3.19 -6.89
N LYS A 172 14.32 -3.37 -7.72
CA LYS A 172 15.08 -2.23 -8.29
C LYS A 172 14.20 -1.31 -9.12
N ARG A 173 13.21 -1.85 -9.84
CA ARG A 173 12.23 -1.04 -10.58
C ARG A 173 11.33 -0.26 -9.63
N SER A 174 10.89 -0.89 -8.54
CA SER A 174 10.06 -0.27 -7.50
C SER A 174 10.80 0.88 -6.84
N GLN A 175 12.07 0.69 -6.46
CA GLN A 175 12.91 1.75 -5.90
C GLN A 175 13.11 2.95 -6.84
N LYS A 176 13.15 2.73 -8.16
CA LYS A 176 13.29 3.82 -9.14
C LYS A 176 12.01 4.64 -9.33
N ALA A 177 10.88 4.14 -8.83
CA ALA A 177 9.59 4.81 -8.87
C ALA A 177 9.27 5.53 -7.55
N GLU A 178 10.26 5.65 -6.65
CA GLU A 178 10.14 6.32 -5.36
C GLU A 178 10.62 7.77 -5.47
N ASP A 179 9.77 8.71 -5.08
CA ASP A 179 10.09 10.12 -4.95
C ASP A 179 9.79 10.61 -3.52
N LEU A 180 10.65 11.48 -2.98
CA LEU A 180 10.40 12.08 -1.66
C LEU A 180 9.48 13.29 -1.78
N VAL A 181 8.40 13.28 -1.01
CA VAL A 181 7.40 14.36 -0.97
C VAL A 181 7.10 14.80 0.46
N ALA A 182 6.89 16.10 0.65
CA ALA A 182 6.44 16.63 1.93
C ALA A 182 4.96 16.29 2.15
N VAL A 183 4.65 15.72 3.32
CA VAL A 183 3.29 15.40 3.75
C VAL A 183 2.98 16.14 5.04
N GLU A 184 1.77 16.67 5.15
CA GLU A 184 1.25 17.26 6.38
C GLU A 184 0.29 16.28 7.07
N ARG A 185 0.50 16.07 8.36
CA ARG A 185 -0.46 15.43 9.27
C ARG A 185 -1.09 16.49 10.13
N ARG A 186 -2.42 16.55 10.12
CA ARG A 186 -3.19 17.34 11.09
C ARG A 186 -3.72 16.45 12.19
N SER A 187 -3.39 16.77 13.43
CA SER A 187 -3.93 16.10 14.61
C SER A 187 -4.64 17.12 15.49
N LYS A 188 -5.74 16.68 16.12
CA LYS A 188 -6.46 17.48 17.10
C LYS A 188 -5.96 17.08 18.49
N ALA A 189 -5.43 18.04 19.23
CA ALA A 189 -5.03 17.84 20.61
C ALA A 189 -6.24 17.78 21.55
N ALA A 190 -6.03 17.35 22.79
CA ALA A 190 -7.09 17.18 23.78
C ALA A 190 -7.77 18.52 24.16
N ASP A 191 -7.05 19.63 24.03
CA ASP A 191 -7.55 21.00 24.24
C ASP A 191 -8.34 21.55 23.03
N GLY A 192 -8.47 20.76 21.96
CA GLY A 192 -9.16 21.14 20.73
C GLY A 192 -8.32 21.92 19.73
N SER A 193 -7.06 22.26 20.06
CA SER A 193 -6.12 22.86 19.11
C SER A 193 -5.77 21.86 17.99
N VAL A 194 -5.48 22.39 16.81
CA VAL A 194 -5.02 21.58 15.67
C VAL A 194 -3.53 21.79 15.53
N THR A 195 -2.75 20.73 15.70
CA THR A 195 -1.33 20.73 15.39
C THR A 195 -1.13 20.18 13.99
N THR A 196 -0.24 20.82 13.23
CA THR A 196 0.18 20.34 11.92
C THR A 196 1.64 19.94 12.03
N VAL A 197 1.94 18.69 11.69
CA VAL A 197 3.31 18.16 11.64
C VAL A 197 3.60 17.80 10.20
N SER A 198 4.72 18.29 9.68
CA SER A 198 5.18 17.98 8.32
C SER A 198 6.36 17.04 8.37
N PHE A 199 6.38 16.06 7.47
CA PHE A 199 7.48 15.10 7.32
C PHE A 199 7.65 14.69 5.85
N GLN A 200 8.79 14.07 5.53
CA GLN A 200 9.03 13.48 4.20
C GLN A 200 8.44 12.07 4.14
N ALA A 201 7.66 11.80 3.09
CA ALA A 201 7.17 10.48 2.74
C ALA A 201 7.71 10.07 1.37
N VAL A 202 7.75 8.77 1.13
CA VAL A 202 8.00 8.22 -0.21
C VAL A 202 6.68 8.15 -0.93
N GLU A 203 6.54 8.88 -2.03
CA GLU A 203 5.50 8.70 -3.03
C GLU A 203 5.96 7.67 -4.05
N VAL A 204 5.04 6.78 -4.40
CA VAL A 204 5.24 5.75 -5.41
C VAL A 204 4.22 5.99 -6.52
N ASP A 205 4.70 5.99 -7.76
CA ASP A 205 3.88 5.96 -8.96
C ASP A 205 4.44 4.95 -9.97
N ILE A 206 3.75 3.81 -10.13
CA ILE A 206 4.20 2.72 -11.00
C ILE A 206 3.02 1.96 -11.60
N ALA A 207 3.13 1.59 -12.89
CA ALA A 207 1.98 1.08 -13.65
C ALA A 207 1.40 -0.27 -13.18
N ASP A 208 2.18 -1.17 -12.56
CA ASP A 208 1.77 -2.57 -12.37
C ASP A 208 1.96 -3.09 -10.94
N PHE A 209 3.18 -2.94 -10.42
CA PHE A 209 3.65 -3.65 -9.26
C PHE A 209 4.76 -2.87 -8.57
N TYR A 210 4.60 -2.69 -7.27
CA TYR A 210 5.62 -2.24 -6.35
C TYR A 210 5.93 -3.34 -5.34
N GLY A 211 7.22 -3.59 -5.10
CA GLY A 211 7.67 -4.55 -4.10
C GLY A 211 9.01 -4.12 -3.52
N ARG A 212 9.08 -3.93 -2.20
CA ARG A 212 10.29 -3.45 -1.50
C ARG A 212 10.52 -4.18 -0.20
N LYS A 213 11.79 -4.51 0.07
CA LYS A 213 12.28 -4.93 1.39
C LYS A 213 13.01 -3.75 2.02
N LEU A 214 12.52 -3.29 3.17
CA LEU A 214 13.07 -2.18 3.94
C LEU A 214 13.70 -2.76 5.20
N LEU A 215 15.02 -2.71 5.28
CA LEU A 215 15.78 -3.29 6.37
C LEU A 215 16.04 -2.24 7.43
N ILE A 216 15.88 -2.61 8.71
CA ILE A 216 16.23 -1.80 9.87
C ILE A 216 17.15 -2.62 10.77
N ASP A 217 18.26 -2.03 11.19
CA ASP A 217 19.18 -2.61 12.17
C ASP A 217 18.65 -2.28 13.58
N HIS A 218 17.96 -3.24 14.19
CA HIS A 218 17.40 -3.12 15.53
C HIS A 218 18.46 -3.46 16.59
N ARG A 219 18.78 -2.50 17.45
CA ARG A 219 19.82 -2.62 18.48
C ARG A 219 19.31 -2.52 19.92
#